data_AF-A0AAJ0CM86-F1
#
_entry.id   AF-A0AAJ0CM86-F1
#
_cell.length_a   1.000
_cell.length_b   1.000
_cell.length_c   1.000
_cell.angle_alpha   90.00
_cell.angle_beta   90.00
_cell.angle_gamma   90.00
#
_symmetry.space_group_name_H-M   'P 1'
#
loop_
_entity.id
_entity.type
_entity.pdbx_description
1 polymer ?
#
loop_
_entity_poly.entity_id
_entity_poly.type
_entity_poly.pdbx_seq_one_letter_code
_entity_poly.pdbx_strand_id
1 'polypeptide(L)'
;MSLLKNEVLTLSYREVHSHDIEYKADAFWHAYLVSVFHQYEGYLVSCQWAPNDSSRNRVDAAVRQARGPPENRFIATLLLNETKRPGEHPKEAEDQIKSAAKQYLDSCEDAYVF
;
A
#
# COMPACT_ATOMS: atom_id res chain seq x y z
N MET A 1 23.17 -5.58 0.52
CA MET A 1 22.62 -4.29 1.01
C MET A 1 21.39 -4.60 1.85
N SER A 2 21.30 -4.07 3.09
CA SER A 2 20.11 -4.23 3.93
C SER A 2 18.95 -3.45 3.31
N LEU A 3 17.76 -4.06 3.20
CA LEU A 3 16.52 -3.37 2.82
C LEU A 3 16.09 -2.35 3.89
N LEU A 4 16.48 -2.58 5.14
CA LEU A 4 16.22 -1.70 6.28
C LEU A 4 17.34 -0.68 6.37
N LYS A 5 17.09 0.52 5.85
CA LYS A 5 18.08 1.60 5.74
C LYS A 5 18.15 2.51 6.96
N ASN A 6 17.24 2.38 7.92
CA ASN A 6 17.24 3.19 9.14
C ASN A 6 16.97 2.34 10.39
N GLU A 7 17.35 2.91 11.54
CA GLU A 7 17.24 2.24 12.85
C GLU A 7 15.78 1.97 13.23
N VAL A 8 14.87 2.90 12.91
CA VAL A 8 13.43 2.78 13.20
C VAL A 8 12.83 1.55 12.52
N LEU A 9 13.11 1.34 11.24
CA LEU A 9 12.66 0.18 10.46
C LEU A 9 13.29 -1.12 10.97
N THR A 10 14.54 -1.06 11.43
CA THR A 10 15.21 -2.22 12.03
C THR A 10 14.56 -2.62 13.35
N LEU A 11 14.23 -1.64 14.20
CA LEU A 11 13.54 -1.86 15.48
C LEU A 11 12.11 -2.35 15.25
N SER A 12 11.33 -1.70 14.39
CA SER A 12 9.95 -2.12 14.10
C SER A 12 9.87 -3.50 13.46
N TYR A 13 10.81 -3.86 12.58
CA TYR A 13 10.91 -5.22 12.06
C TYR A 13 11.11 -6.26 13.17
N ARG A 14 11.98 -5.98 14.15
CA ARG A 14 12.18 -6.87 15.32
C ARG A 14 10.92 -6.93 16.20
N GLU A 15 10.18 -5.82 16.32
CA GLU A 15 8.92 -5.81 17.07
C GLU A 15 7.83 -6.66 16.42
N VAL A 16 7.71 -6.64 15.09
CA VAL A 16 6.78 -7.48 14.33
C VAL A 16 7.07 -8.97 14.53
N HIS A 17 8.34 -9.35 14.58
CA HIS A 17 8.71 -10.77 14.78
C HIS A 17 8.64 -11.24 16.22
N SER A 18 8.72 -10.32 17.20
CA SER A 18 8.60 -10.66 18.62
C SER A 18 7.16 -10.72 19.11
N HIS A 19 6.25 -10.06 18.40
CA HIS A 19 4.84 -9.99 18.75
C HIS A 19 4.01 -10.30 17.51
N ASP A 20 3.32 -11.45 17.51
CA ASP A 20 2.41 -11.86 16.43
C ASP A 20 1.14 -10.98 16.43
N ILE A 21 1.31 -9.72 16.03
CA ILE A 21 0.32 -8.65 16.15
C ILE A 21 0.23 -7.90 14.82
N GLU A 22 -0.94 -7.99 14.20
CA GLU A 22 -1.25 -7.44 12.87
C GLU A 22 -0.96 -5.94 12.73
N TYR A 23 -1.43 -5.12 13.68
CA TYR A 23 -1.26 -3.66 13.57
C TYR A 23 0.22 -3.23 13.63
N LYS A 24 1.11 -4.04 14.23
CA LYS A 24 2.55 -3.77 14.19
C LYS A 24 3.13 -4.07 12.81
N ALA A 25 2.66 -5.14 12.18
CA ALA A 25 3.04 -5.49 10.81
C ALA A 25 2.58 -4.41 9.83
N ASP A 26 1.33 -3.93 9.96
CA ASP A 26 0.81 -2.80 9.18
C ASP A 26 1.68 -1.55 9.34
N ALA A 27 1.95 -1.14 10.59
CA ALA A 27 2.79 0.03 10.88
C ALA A 27 4.21 -0.10 10.28
N PHE A 28 4.82 -1.29 10.35
CA PHE A 28 6.12 -1.56 9.74
C PHE A 28 6.07 -1.38 8.22
N TRP A 29 5.12 -2.03 7.55
CA TRP A 29 5.00 -1.98 6.09
C TRP A 29 4.69 -0.57 5.60
N HIS A 30 3.81 0.15 6.29
CA HIS A 30 3.54 1.54 5.99
C HIS A 30 4.80 2.42 6.11
N ALA A 31 5.55 2.29 7.21
CA ALA A 31 6.80 3.02 7.39
C ALA A 31 7.86 2.67 6.34
N TYR A 32 7.95 1.38 5.96
CA TYR A 32 8.84 0.93 4.90
C TYR A 32 8.46 1.56 3.56
N LEU A 33 7.18 1.53 3.18
CA LEU A 33 6.70 2.13 1.93
C LEU A 33 6.98 3.63 1.87
N VAL A 34 6.75 4.37 2.96
CA VAL A 34 7.07 5.82 3.03
C VAL A 34 8.57 6.08 2.82
N SER A 35 9.44 5.18 3.30
CA SER A 35 10.90 5.31 3.15
C SER A 35 11.41 4.98 1.73
N VAL A 36 10.58 4.35 0.90
CA VAL A 36 10.91 3.96 -0.47
C VAL A 36 10.24 4.88 -1.48
N PHE A 37 9.01 5.31 -1.21
CA PHE A 37 8.17 6.10 -2.11
C PHE A 37 8.03 7.54 -1.59
N HIS A 38 8.98 8.38 -1.98
CA HIS A 38 9.06 9.73 -1.44
C HIS A 38 8.09 10.71 -2.09
N GLN A 39 7.54 11.62 -1.29
CA GLN A 39 6.62 12.66 -1.77
C GLN A 39 7.27 13.62 -2.77
N TYR A 40 8.54 13.96 -2.59
CA TYR A 40 9.27 14.83 -3.52
C TYR A 40 9.53 14.18 -4.89
N GLU A 41 9.40 12.85 -4.99
CA GLU A 41 9.44 12.09 -6.25
C GLU A 41 8.03 11.91 -6.86
N GLY A 42 7.03 12.56 -6.26
CA GLY A 42 5.64 12.53 -6.73
C GLY A 42 4.83 11.35 -6.24
N TYR A 43 5.32 10.59 -5.26
CA TYR A 43 4.59 9.47 -4.66
C TYR A 43 3.78 9.89 -3.43
N LEU A 44 2.73 9.12 -3.14
CA LEU A 44 1.89 9.28 -1.96
C LEU A 44 1.58 7.89 -1.39
N VAL A 45 2.01 7.64 -0.15
CA VAL A 45 1.59 6.45 0.60
C VAL A 45 0.39 6.83 1.45
N SER A 46 -0.66 6.03 1.41
CA SER A 46 -1.93 6.26 2.12
C SER A 46 -2.27 5.04 2.95
N CYS A 47 -2.66 5.24 4.20
CA CYS A 47 -3.22 4.20 5.05
C CYS A 47 -4.73 4.05 4.81
N GLN A 48 -5.25 2.84 5.04
CA GLN A 48 -6.69 2.53 5.07
C GLN A 48 -7.43 3.01 3.82
N TRP A 49 -6.92 2.62 2.66
CA TRP A 49 -7.34 3.16 1.37
C TRP A 49 -8.46 2.32 0.75
N ALA A 50 -9.48 2.99 0.20
CA ALA A 50 -10.60 2.35 -0.49
C ALA A 50 -10.37 2.37 -2.02
N PRO A 51 -10.67 1.27 -2.75
CA PRO A 51 -10.54 1.17 -4.20
C PRO A 51 -11.29 2.24 -5.00
N ASN A 52 -12.47 2.61 -4.52
CA ASN A 52 -13.34 3.64 -5.09
C ASN A 52 -14.26 4.19 -4.00
N ASP A 53 -14.96 5.29 -4.31
CA ASP A 53 -15.80 6.03 -3.35
C ASP A 53 -16.97 5.21 -2.78
N SER A 54 -17.42 4.18 -3.50
CA SER A 54 -18.51 3.30 -3.08
C SER A 54 -18.06 2.05 -2.33
N SER A 55 -16.74 1.78 -2.30
CA SER A 55 -16.22 0.55 -1.75
C SER A 55 -16.24 0.58 -0.23
N ARG A 56 -16.83 -0.46 0.38
CA ARG A 56 -16.72 -0.73 1.82
C ARG A 56 -15.44 -1.47 2.17
N ASN A 57 -14.72 -1.98 1.17
CA ASN A 57 -13.48 -2.69 1.36
C ASN A 57 -12.34 -1.67 1.42
N ARG A 58 -11.48 -1.81 2.41
CA ARG A 58 -10.26 -1.02 2.54
C ARG A 58 -9.08 -1.97 2.48
N VAL A 59 -8.00 -1.51 1.88
CA VAL A 59 -6.68 -2.10 2.05
C VAL A 59 -5.92 -1.33 3.10
N ASP A 60 -5.02 -2.01 3.79
CA ASP A 60 -4.22 -1.41 4.85
C ASP A 60 -3.39 -0.22 4.37
N ALA A 61 -2.79 -0.32 3.19
CA ALA A 61 -2.11 0.79 2.55
C ALA A 61 -2.16 0.77 1.02
N ALA A 62 -1.95 1.93 0.42
CA ALA A 62 -1.79 2.08 -1.03
C ALA A 62 -0.65 3.06 -1.34
N VAL A 63 0.14 2.75 -2.37
CA VAL A 63 1.10 3.67 -2.98
C VAL A 63 0.47 4.25 -4.24
N ARG A 64 0.49 5.57 -4.32
CA ARG A 64 -0.09 6.35 -5.42
C ARG A 64 0.97 7.28 -5.99
N GLN A 65 0.81 7.72 -7.23
CA GLN A 65 1.75 8.64 -7.88
C GLN A 65 1.02 9.68 -8.72
N ALA A 66 1.54 10.90 -8.71
CA ALA A 66 1.14 11.94 -9.65
C ALA A 66 1.57 11.55 -11.08
N ARG A 67 0.59 11.31 -11.95
CA ARG A 67 0.74 10.92 -13.36
C ARG A 67 0.06 11.96 -14.26
N GLY A 68 0.17 11.78 -15.58
CA GLY A 68 -0.40 12.67 -16.59
C GLY A 68 0.50 13.86 -16.96
N PRO A 69 0.16 14.56 -18.05
CA PRO A 69 0.88 15.76 -18.47
C PRO A 69 0.66 16.92 -17.49
N PRO A 70 1.51 17.97 -17.49
CA PRO A 70 1.44 19.08 -16.52
C PRO A 70 0.06 19.74 -16.38
N GLU A 71 -0.68 19.84 -17.48
CA GLU A 71 -2.01 20.45 -17.57
C GLU A 71 -3.15 19.53 -17.11
N ASN A 72 -2.89 18.23 -17.00
CA ASN A 72 -3.88 17.23 -16.58
C ASN A 72 -3.24 16.19 -15.65
N ARG A 73 -2.73 16.66 -14.51
CA ARG A 73 -2.16 15.81 -13.47
C ARG A 73 -3.26 15.09 -12.71
N PHE A 74 -3.07 13.80 -12.46
CA PHE A 74 -3.96 12.98 -11.66
C PHE A 74 -3.17 12.06 -10.73
N ILE A 75 -3.83 11.52 -9.69
CA ILE A 75 -3.22 10.59 -8.75
C ILE A 75 -3.64 9.16 -9.11
N ALA A 76 -2.70 8.36 -9.59
CA ALA A 76 -2.92 6.95 -9.92
C ALA A 76 -2.45 6.04 -8.79
N THR A 77 -3.20 4.98 -8.49
CA THR A 77 -2.78 3.94 -7.54
C THR A 77 -1.90 2.92 -8.25
N LEU A 78 -0.71 2.66 -7.69
CA LEU A 78 0.31 1.79 -8.27
C LEU A 78 0.47 0.48 -7.51
N LEU A 79 0.26 0.51 -6.19
CA LEU A 79 0.42 -0.64 -5.33
C LEU A 79 -0.65 -0.62 -4.25
N LEU A 80 -1.23 -1.78 -3.98
CA LEU A 80 -2.09 -2.05 -2.83
C LEU A 80 -1.34 -2.98 -1.89
N ASN A 81 -1.46 -2.74 -0.59
CA ASN A 81 -0.81 -3.51 0.45
C ASN A 81 -1.87 -3.91 1.48
N GLU A 82 -1.95 -5.20 1.75
CA GLU A 82 -2.72 -5.79 2.84
C GLU A 82 -1.75 -6.58 3.70
N THR A 83 -1.88 -6.43 5.00
CA THR A 83 -1.09 -7.14 5.99
C THR A 83 -2.00 -8.12 6.73
N LYS A 84 -1.46 -9.29 7.06
CA LYS A 84 -2.12 -10.27 7.93
C LYS A 84 -1.12 -10.79 8.93
N ARG A 85 -1.61 -11.44 9.98
CA ARG A 85 -0.73 -12.00 11.01
C ARG A 85 0.12 -13.13 10.45
N PRO A 86 1.38 -13.26 10.89
CA PRO A 86 2.15 -14.47 10.71
C PRO A 86 1.35 -15.74 11.09
N GLY A 87 1.10 -16.62 10.12
CA GLY A 87 0.36 -17.87 10.36
C GLY A 87 -1.15 -17.82 10.08
N GLU A 88 -1.70 -16.64 9.80
CA GLU A 88 -3.04 -16.53 9.19
C GLU A 88 -2.98 -16.88 7.70
N HIS A 89 -4.15 -17.22 7.12
CA HIS A 89 -4.24 -17.69 5.75
C HIS A 89 -3.88 -16.56 4.76
N PRO A 90 -2.71 -16.61 4.09
CA PRO A 90 -2.29 -15.56 3.16
C PRO A 90 -3.26 -15.38 1.98
N LYS A 91 -4.07 -16.41 1.73
CA LYS A 91 -5.13 -16.41 0.71
C LYS A 91 -6.21 -15.36 0.98
N GLU A 92 -6.55 -15.08 2.24
CA GLU A 92 -7.55 -14.05 2.55
C GLU A 92 -7.03 -12.65 2.20
N ALA A 93 -5.76 -12.36 2.52
CA ALA A 93 -5.10 -11.13 2.10
C ALA A 93 -5.06 -11.00 0.58
N GLU A 94 -4.74 -12.11 -0.11
CA GLU A 94 -4.66 -12.17 -1.56
C GLU A 94 -6.03 -11.91 -2.22
N ASP A 95 -7.09 -12.54 -1.71
CA ASP A 95 -8.44 -12.36 -2.23
C ASP A 95 -8.97 -10.93 -1.98
N GLN A 96 -8.65 -10.34 -0.83
CA GLN A 96 -8.98 -8.95 -0.50
C GLN A 96 -8.25 -7.98 -1.43
N ILE A 97 -6.93 -8.14 -1.64
CA ILE A 97 -6.14 -7.33 -2.57
C ILE A 97 -6.66 -7.48 -4.00
N LYS A 98 -6.95 -8.71 -4.46
CA LYS A 98 -7.47 -8.96 -5.82
C LYS A 98 -8.82 -8.27 -6.04
N SER A 99 -9.71 -8.38 -5.06
CA SER A 99 -11.02 -7.71 -5.10
C SER A 99 -10.85 -6.18 -5.14
N ALA A 100 -9.97 -5.64 -4.31
CA ALA A 100 -9.66 -4.22 -4.27
C ALA A 100 -9.04 -3.71 -5.59
N ALA A 101 -8.05 -4.43 -6.11
CA ALA A 101 -7.40 -4.10 -7.38
C ALA A 101 -8.40 -4.12 -8.53
N LYS A 102 -9.26 -5.14 -8.59
CA LYS A 102 -10.32 -5.22 -9.60
C LYS A 102 -11.28 -4.04 -9.51
N GLN A 103 -11.77 -3.71 -8.32
CA GLN A 103 -12.67 -2.57 -8.11
C GLN A 103 -12.03 -1.24 -8.51
N TYR A 104 -10.73 -1.07 -8.24
CA TYR A 104 -10.00 0.12 -8.65
C TYR A 104 -9.91 0.20 -10.18
N LEU A 105 -9.50 -0.89 -10.82
CA LEU A 105 -9.38 -0.98 -12.28
C LEU A 105 -10.71 -0.75 -12.99
N ASP A 106 -11.80 -1.36 -12.50
CA ASP A 106 -13.14 -1.22 -13.07
C ASP A 106 -13.67 0.23 -12.94
N SER A 107 -13.19 0.99 -11.95
CA SER A 107 -13.57 2.40 -11.73
C SER A 107 -12.70 3.41 -12.47
N CYS A 108 -11.51 3.01 -12.93
CA CYS A 108 -10.66 3.85 -13.73
C CYS A 108 -11.18 3.84 -15.17
N GLU A 109 -11.99 4.84 -15.55
CA GLU A 109 -12.48 5.00 -16.93
C GLU A 109 -11.35 5.23 -17.94
N ASP A 110 -10.18 5.69 -17.47
CA ASP A 110 -9.00 5.87 -18.30
C ASP A 110 -8.22 4.56 -18.42
N ALA A 111 -8.48 3.86 -19.53
CA ALA A 111 -7.58 2.85 -20.07
C ALA A 111 -6.14 3.38 -20.01
N TYR A 112 -5.25 2.62 -19.37
CA TYR A 112 -3.82 2.86 -19.32
C TYR A 112 -3.30 3.36 -20.68
N VAL A 113 -3.15 4.67 -20.84
CA VAL A 113 -2.48 5.25 -22.00
C VAL A 113 -0.99 5.02 -21.75
N PHE A 114 -0.45 4.04 -22.46
CA PHE A 114 0.99 3.71 -22.51
C PHE A 114 1.84 4.91 -22.93
#